data_AF-A0A419KI40-F1
#
_entry.id   AF-A0A419KI40-F1
#
_cell.length_a   1.000
_cell.length_b   1.000
_cell.length_c   1.000
_cell.angle_alpha   90.00
_cell.angle_beta   90.00
_cell.angle_gamma   90.00
#
_symmetry.space_group_name_H-M   'P 1'
#
loop_
_entity.id
_entity.type
_entity.pdbx_description
1 polymer ?
#
loop_
_entity_poly.entity_id
_entity_poly.type
_entity_poly.pdbx_seq_one_letter_code
_entity_poly.pdbx_strand_id
1 'polypeptide(L)'
;MGFAMTQAITCKNVFGSNVDVVPNEDGSVTLEIKECNNLKVALEFAEKRASITKNQHCGGCINGYFKPVAKNLRVNLAAEFTDKGCKMTIRK
;
A
#
# COMPACT_ATOMS: atom_id res chain seq x y z
N MET A 1 12.72 -5.65 5.94
CA MET A 1 13.27 -4.38 5.42
C MET A 1 13.29 -4.30 3.90
N GLY A 2 13.91 -5.24 3.17
CA GLY A 2 14.00 -5.20 1.69
C GLY A 2 12.65 -5.02 0.96
N PHE A 3 11.66 -5.85 1.29
CA PHE A 3 10.33 -5.75 0.68
C PHE A 3 9.66 -4.38 0.91
N ALA A 4 9.67 -3.88 2.16
CA ALA A 4 9.12 -2.57 2.49
C ALA A 4 9.79 -1.43 1.69
N MET A 5 11.13 -1.46 1.58
CA MET A 5 11.89 -0.47 0.83
C MET A 5 11.61 -0.53 -0.67
N THR A 6 11.55 -1.72 -1.27
CA THR A 6 11.19 -1.87 -2.69
C THR A 6 9.82 -1.26 -2.96
N GLN A 7 8.83 -1.55 -2.12
CA GLN A 7 7.50 -0.98 -2.29
C GLN A 7 7.46 0.52 -2.05
N ALA A 8 8.23 1.05 -1.09
CA ALA A 8 8.35 2.49 -0.88
C ALA A 8 8.91 3.19 -2.12
N ILE A 9 9.98 2.67 -2.71
CA ILE A 9 10.60 3.21 -3.92
C ILE A 9 9.61 3.18 -5.09
N THR A 10 8.92 2.06 -5.30
CA THR A 10 7.92 1.97 -6.37
C THR A 10 6.79 2.96 -6.15
N CYS A 11 6.22 3.04 -4.94
CA CYS A 11 5.11 3.96 -4.67
C CYS A 11 5.53 5.42 -4.83
N LYS A 12 6.72 5.79 -4.35
CA LYS A 12 7.25 7.16 -4.46
C LYS A 12 7.58 7.55 -5.90
N ASN A 13 8.40 6.75 -6.56
CA ASN A 13 9.06 7.17 -7.80
C ASN A 13 8.33 6.72 -9.06
N VAL A 14 7.60 5.60 -9.02
CA VAL A 14 6.83 5.11 -10.18
C VAL A 14 5.42 5.67 -10.15
N PHE A 15 4.76 5.64 -8.99
CA PHE A 15 3.37 6.10 -8.88
C PHE A 15 3.23 7.56 -8.42
N GLY A 16 4.30 8.20 -7.96
CA GLY A 16 4.24 9.58 -7.47
C GLY A 16 3.47 9.72 -6.15
N SER A 17 3.41 8.67 -5.33
CA SER A 17 2.70 8.68 -4.04
C SER A 17 3.57 9.29 -2.93
N ASN A 18 2.93 9.86 -1.91
CA ASN A 18 3.62 10.35 -0.71
C ASN A 18 3.78 9.20 0.28
N VAL A 19 5.02 8.81 0.57
CA VAL A 19 5.34 7.62 1.36
C VAL A 19 6.46 7.87 2.36
N ASP A 20 6.31 7.26 3.54
CA ASP A 20 7.33 7.15 4.57
C ASP A 20 7.59 5.68 4.93
N VAL A 21 8.82 5.40 5.35
CA VAL A 21 9.22 4.09 5.87
C VAL A 21 9.64 4.28 7.32
N VAL A 22 8.90 3.67 8.23
CA VAL A 22 9.09 3.79 9.67
C VAL A 22 9.53 2.44 10.24
N PRO A 23 10.80 2.28 10.65
CA PRO A 23 11.23 1.14 11.44
C PRO A 23 10.55 1.16 12.82
N ASN A 24 10.04 0.03 13.28
CA ASN A 24 9.45 -0.12 14.61
C ASN A 24 10.40 -0.86 15.55
N GLU A 25 10.23 -0.65 16.87
CA GLU A 25 11.07 -1.26 17.91
C GLU A 25 10.97 -2.79 17.95
N ASP A 26 9.83 -3.36 17.52
CA ASP A 26 9.57 -4.80 17.50
C ASP A 26 10.23 -5.53 16.30
N GLY A 27 11.03 -4.82 15.52
CA GLY A 27 11.71 -5.32 14.32
C GLY A 27 10.83 -5.37 13.06
N SER A 28 9.57 -4.93 13.14
CA SER A 28 8.75 -4.70 11.96
C SER A 28 9.07 -3.36 11.29
N VAL A 29 8.61 -3.19 10.06
CA VAL A 29 8.72 -1.93 9.32
C VAL A 29 7.33 -1.54 8.83
N THR A 30 6.90 -0.33 9.13
CA THR A 30 5.68 0.26 8.61
C THR A 30 5.99 1.08 7.37
N LEU A 31 5.42 0.70 6.23
CA LEU A 31 5.32 1.54 5.05
C LEU A 31 4.03 2.36 5.14
N GLU A 32 4.15 3.65 5.38
CA GLU A 32 3.03 4.59 5.45
C GLU A 32 2.88 5.29 4.11
N ILE A 33 1.85 4.92 3.34
CA ILE A 33 1.44 5.64 2.14
C ILE A 33 0.44 6.72 2.57
N LYS A 34 0.95 7.92 2.87
CA LYS A 34 0.15 9.08 3.31
C LYS A 34 -0.85 9.52 2.25
N GLU A 35 -0.42 9.49 0.99
CA GLU A 35 -1.26 9.78 -0.16
C GLU A 35 -0.95 8.79 -1.29
N CYS A 36 -1.93 7.99 -1.66
CA CYS A 36 -1.85 6.98 -2.71
C CYS A 36 -2.37 7.56 -4.02
N ASN A 37 -1.47 7.83 -4.95
CA ASN A 37 -1.84 8.44 -6.22
C ASN A 37 -2.70 7.48 -7.08
N ASN A 38 -2.50 6.17 -6.97
CA ASN A 38 -3.34 5.17 -7.63
C ASN A 38 -4.78 5.19 -7.11
N LEU A 39 -4.98 5.37 -5.80
CA LEU A 39 -6.31 5.53 -5.22
C LEU A 39 -6.96 6.82 -5.71
N LYS A 40 -6.22 7.93 -5.71
CA LYS A 40 -6.70 9.22 -6.22
C LYS A 40 -7.20 9.09 -7.65
N VAL A 41 -6.38 8.54 -8.53
CA VAL A 41 -6.74 8.31 -9.94
C VAL A 41 -7.95 7.38 -10.06
N ALA A 42 -8.01 6.29 -9.28
CA ALA A 42 -9.15 5.37 -9.29
C ALA A 42 -10.46 6.08 -8.90
N LEU A 43 -10.44 6.98 -7.92
CA LEU A 43 -11.60 7.76 -7.51
C LEU A 43 -11.98 8.84 -8.54
N GLU A 44 -11.00 9.50 -9.18
CA GLU A 44 -11.25 10.42 -10.30
C GLU A 44 -11.92 9.73 -11.49
N PHE A 45 -11.51 8.49 -11.80
CA PHE A 45 -12.20 7.67 -12.80
C PHE A 45 -13.59 7.24 -12.34
N ALA A 46 -13.81 7.11 -11.04
CA ALA A 46 -15.10 6.70 -10.51
C ALA A 46 -16.18 7.74 -10.76
N GLU A 47 -15.84 9.01 -10.62
CA GLU A 47 -16.69 10.14 -11.00
C GLU A 47 -17.03 10.15 -12.50
N LYS A 48 -16.18 9.56 -13.34
CA LYS A 48 -16.28 9.55 -14.81
C LYS A 48 -16.89 8.29 -15.41
N ARG A 49 -17.55 7.43 -14.60
CA ARG A 49 -18.29 6.18 -14.95
C ARG A 49 -17.62 4.85 -14.55
N ALA A 50 -16.51 4.83 -13.84
CA ALA A 50 -15.99 3.59 -13.26
C ALA A 50 -16.65 3.31 -11.90
N SER A 51 -17.41 2.23 -11.73
CA SER A 51 -18.01 1.91 -10.42
C SER A 51 -16.99 1.29 -9.45
N ILE A 52 -15.88 1.97 -9.17
CA ILE A 52 -14.85 1.52 -8.23
C ILE A 52 -14.89 2.35 -6.95
N THR A 53 -15.08 1.66 -5.83
CA THR A 53 -14.99 2.26 -4.50
C THR A 53 -13.56 2.17 -3.97
N LYS A 54 -13.24 3.03 -2.99
CA LYS A 54 -11.99 2.94 -2.22
C LYS A 54 -11.76 1.53 -1.68
N ASN A 55 -12.78 0.90 -1.08
CA ASN A 55 -12.65 -0.43 -0.50
C ASN A 55 -12.35 -1.51 -1.55
N GLN A 56 -12.96 -1.42 -2.75
CA GLN A 56 -12.63 -2.32 -3.85
C GLN A 56 -11.20 -2.11 -4.35
N HIS A 57 -10.79 -0.86 -4.57
CA HIS A 57 -9.44 -0.54 -5.02
C HIS A 57 -8.37 -0.97 -4.01
N CYS A 58 -8.46 -0.49 -2.77
CA CYS A 58 -7.52 -0.80 -1.69
C CYS A 58 -7.55 -2.29 -1.34
N GLY A 59 -8.73 -2.91 -1.36
CA GLY A 59 -8.92 -4.34 -1.16
C GLY A 59 -8.22 -5.18 -2.23
N GLY A 60 -8.37 -4.82 -3.50
CA GLY A 60 -7.66 -5.46 -4.61
C GLY A 60 -6.15 -5.31 -4.50
N CYS A 61 -5.68 -4.11 -4.12
CA CYS A 61 -4.27 -3.83 -3.91
C CYS A 61 -3.66 -4.68 -2.77
N ILE A 62 -4.25 -4.65 -1.58
CA ILE A 62 -3.72 -5.38 -0.42
C ILE A 62 -3.97 -6.88 -0.52
N ASN A 63 -5.21 -7.31 -0.74
CA ASN A 63 -5.57 -8.72 -0.68
C ASN A 63 -5.29 -9.46 -1.99
N GLY A 64 -5.38 -8.77 -3.13
CA GLY A 64 -5.14 -9.35 -4.45
C GLY A 64 -3.66 -9.37 -4.87
N TYR A 65 -2.85 -8.41 -4.40
CA TYR A 65 -1.43 -8.32 -4.78
C TYR A 65 -0.47 -8.44 -3.60
N PHE A 66 -0.54 -7.52 -2.63
CA PHE A 66 0.50 -7.40 -1.61
C PHE A 66 0.58 -8.58 -0.63
N LYS A 67 -0.56 -9.06 -0.11
CA LYS A 67 -0.59 -10.22 0.79
C LYS A 67 -0.11 -11.51 0.09
N PRO A 68 -0.54 -11.83 -1.15
CA PRO A 68 0.03 -12.94 -1.90
C PRO A 68 1.55 -12.85 -2.09
N VAL A 69 2.07 -11.67 -2.47
CA VAL A 69 3.52 -11.46 -2.63
C VAL A 69 4.24 -11.63 -1.30
N ALA A 70 3.73 -11.03 -0.22
CA ALA A 70 4.27 -11.18 1.13
C ALA A 70 4.36 -12.64 1.57
N LYS A 71 3.30 -13.42 1.31
CA LYS A 71 3.28 -14.87 1.59
C LYS A 71 4.39 -15.62 0.84
N ASN A 72 4.58 -15.33 -0.45
CA ASN A 72 5.64 -15.95 -1.25
C ASN A 72 7.05 -15.59 -0.75
N LEU A 73 7.22 -14.37 -0.23
CA LEU A 73 8.46 -13.91 0.38
C LEU A 73 8.64 -14.36 1.84
N ARG A 74 7.67 -15.12 2.38
CA ARG A 74 7.64 -15.58 3.79
C ARG A 74 7.78 -14.42 4.78
N VAL A 75 7.05 -13.34 4.52
CA VAL A 75 6.92 -12.20 5.44
C VAL A 75 5.45 -12.01 5.79
N ASN A 76 5.21 -11.59 7.03
CA ASN A 76 3.89 -11.21 7.52
C ASN A 76 3.59 -9.76 7.08
N LEU A 77 2.37 -9.52 6.59
CA LEU A 77 1.90 -8.20 6.19
C LEU A 77 0.51 -7.96 6.80
N ALA A 78 0.44 -6.97 7.68
CA ALA A 78 -0.80 -6.35 8.14
C ALA A 78 -1.01 -5.03 7.39
N ALA A 79 -2.26 -4.65 7.15
CA ALA A 79 -2.56 -3.41 6.47
C ALA A 79 -3.82 -2.74 7.01
N GLU A 80 -3.77 -1.42 7.08
CA GLU A 80 -4.86 -0.55 7.52
C GLU A 80 -5.12 0.51 6.44
N PHE A 81 -6.38 0.73 6.10
CA PHE A 81 -6.76 1.74 5.11
C PHE A 81 -7.00 3.08 5.80
N THR A 82 -6.39 4.13 5.25
CA THR A 82 -6.65 5.52 5.64
C THR A 82 -7.47 6.19 4.54
N ASP A 83 -7.93 7.42 4.74
CA ASP A 83 -8.73 8.13 3.72
C ASP A 83 -8.00 8.35 2.41
N LYS A 84 -6.70 8.64 2.48
CA LYS A 84 -5.88 9.00 1.32
C LYS A 84 -4.91 7.90 0.90
N GLY A 85 -4.77 6.82 1.66
CA GLY A 85 -3.82 5.75 1.37
C GLY A 85 -3.93 4.57 2.33
N CYS A 86 -2.80 4.05 2.77
CA CYS A 86 -2.77 2.90 3.66
C CYS A 86 -1.46 2.83 4.46
N LYS A 87 -1.52 2.07 5.56
CA LYS A 87 -0.34 1.65 6.32
C LYS A 87 -0.15 0.16 6.08
N MET A 88 1.07 -0.25 5.80
CA MET A 88 1.45 -1.66 5.69
C MET A 88 2.55 -1.96 6.69
N THR A 89 2.25 -2.78 7.70
CA THR A 89 3.23 -3.24 8.67
C THR A 89 3.77 -4.60 8.24
N ILE A 90 5.07 -4.66 7.99
CA ILE A 90 5.76 -5.81 7.41
C ILE A 90 6.76 -6.35 8.42
N ARG A 91 6.66 -7.65 8.72
CA ARG A 91 7.55 -8.36 9.65
C ARG A 91 8.01 -9.68 9.05
N LYS A 92 9.23 -10.12 9.39
CA LYS A 92 9.69 -11.47 9.03
C LYS A 92 8.98 -12.53 9.87
#